data_AF-A0A2G8MR98-F1
#
_entry.id   AF-A0A2G8MR98-F1
#
_cell.length_a   1.000
_cell.length_b   1.000
_cell.length_c   1.000
_cell.angle_alpha   90.00
_cell.angle_beta   90.00
_cell.angle_gamma   90.00
#
_symmetry.space_group_name_H-M   'P 1'
#
loop_
_entity.id
_entity.type
_entity.pdbx_description
1 polymer ?
#
loop_
_entity_poly.entity_id
_entity_poly.type
_entity_poly.pdbx_seq_one_letter_code
_entity_poly.pdbx_strand_id
1 'polypeptide(L)' 'MRNTNIRSEFPQSYHQGHAARSAGKSKLSQPFGYPTVGAGWWLGGWNDRDMELELEKKNPPIDSATQAA' A
#
# COMPACT_ATOMS: atom_id res chain seq x y z
N MET A 1 11.50 -5.79 31.95
CA MET A 1 10.49 -5.29 30.99
C MET A 1 11.13 -5.29 29.61
N ARG A 2 10.68 -6.15 28.68
CA ARG A 2 11.16 -6.11 27.29
C ARG A 2 10.30 -5.09 26.55
N ASN A 3 10.88 -3.98 26.12
CA ASN A 3 10.23 -3.05 25.22
C ASN A 3 10.05 -3.75 23.87
N THR A 4 8.90 -4.38 23.64
CA THR A 4 8.45 -4.80 22.32
C THR A 4 7.98 -3.58 21.53
N ASN A 5 8.90 -2.64 21.30
CA ASN A 5 8.78 -1.71 20.19
C ASN A 5 9.07 -2.54 18.94
N ILE A 6 8.08 -3.34 18.52
CA ILE A 6 8.06 -3.93 17.19
C ILE A 6 7.88 -2.71 16.29
N ARG A 7 9.00 -2.07 15.93
CA ARG A 7 9.01 -1.04 14.91
C ARG A 7 8.26 -1.63 13.73
N SER A 8 7.26 -0.91 13.23
CA SER A 8 6.54 -1.27 12.02
C SER A 8 7.54 -1.83 11.02
N GLU A 9 7.27 -3.03 10.49
CA GLU A 9 8.19 -3.78 9.62
C GLU A 9 8.73 -2.90 8.47
N PHE A 10 7.95 -1.90 8.06
CA PHE A 10 8.28 -0.94 7.04
C PHE A 10 8.39 0.50 7.58
N PRO A 11 9.29 1.31 7.01
CA PRO A 11 9.44 2.71 7.38
C PRO A 11 8.23 3.55 6.94
N GLN A 12 8.08 4.75 7.51
CA GLN A 12 6.96 5.65 7.22
C GLN A 12 6.77 5.94 5.72
N SER A 13 7.87 6.04 4.96
CA SER A 13 7.83 6.29 3.52
C SER A 13 7.09 5.19 2.75
N TYR A 14 7.18 3.93 3.18
CA TYR A 14 6.42 2.82 2.60
C TYR A 14 4.92 3.03 2.75
N HIS A 15 4.47 3.30 3.97
CA HIS A 15 3.05 3.54 4.28
C HIS A 15 2.49 4.75 3.54
N GLN A 16 3.31 5.79 3.34
CA GLN A 16 2.93 6.94 2.53
C GLN A 16 2.70 6.59 1.06
N GLY A 17 3.52 5.69 0.49
CA GLY A 17 3.34 5.20 -0.88
C GLY A 17 2.08 4.36 -1.06
N HIS A 18 1.84 3.44 -0.11
CA HIS A 18 0.64 2.60 -0.06
C HIS A 18 -0.64 3.44 0.03
N ALA A 19 -0.67 4.41 0.94
CA ALA A 19 -1.76 5.37 1.09
C ALA A 19 -1.96 6.25 -0.17
N ALA A 20 -0.86 6.68 -0.81
CA ALA A 20 -0.95 7.48 -2.03
C ALA A 20 -1.61 6.70 -3.18
N ARG A 21 -1.27 5.41 -3.35
CA ARG A 21 -1.90 4.55 -4.35
C ARG A 21 -3.38 4.33 -4.05
N SER A 22 -3.73 4.09 -2.78
CA SER A 22 -5.12 3.97 -2.33
C SER A 22 -5.94 5.22 -2.61
N ALA A 23 -5.31 6.40 -2.51
CA ALA A 23 -5.90 7.69 -2.87
C ALA A 23 -5.90 7.98 -4.39
N GLY A 24 -5.53 7.00 -5.24
CA GLY A 24 -5.53 7.14 -6.70
C GLY A 24 -4.37 7.99 -7.26
N LYS A 25 -3.35 8.31 -6.47
CA LYS A 25 -2.20 9.11 -6.95
C LYS A 25 -1.25 8.29 -7.81
N SER A 26 -0.65 8.93 -8.80
CA SER A 26 0.39 8.35 -9.67
C SER A 26 1.71 8.08 -8.93
N LYS A 27 2.53 7.12 -9.42
CA LYS A 27 3.91 6.89 -8.96
C LYS A 27 4.76 8.16 -8.99
N LEU A 28 4.49 9.06 -9.93
CA LEU A 28 5.22 10.33 -10.08
C LEU A 28 4.90 11.35 -8.98
N SER A 29 3.90 11.11 -8.15
CA SER A 29 3.55 11.96 -7.00
C SER A 29 4.43 11.74 -5.76
N GLN A 30 5.43 10.85 -5.87
CA GLN A 30 6.35 10.56 -4.79
C GLN A 30 7.09 11.85 -4.36
N PRO A 31 7.20 12.14 -3.05
CA PRO A 31 7.66 13.44 -2.56
C PRO A 31 9.19 13.60 -2.50
N PHE A 32 9.94 12.52 -2.72
CA PHE A 32 11.39 12.51 -2.67
C PHE A 32 11.99 13.03 -4.00
N GLY A 33 13.22 13.54 -3.97
CA GLY A 33 13.94 13.94 -5.19
C GLY A 33 14.54 12.75 -5.95
N TYR A 34 15.73 12.95 -6.54
CA TYR A 34 16.62 11.92 -7.13
C TYR A 34 16.73 10.67 -6.22
N PRO A 35 17.10 9.46 -6.71
CA PRO A 35 16.86 8.19 -6.01
C PRO A 35 17.41 8.16 -4.59
N THR A 36 16.51 8.25 -3.60
CA THR A 36 16.83 8.11 -2.18
C THR A 36 16.28 6.79 -1.64
N VAL A 37 16.81 6.34 -0.50
CA VAL A 37 16.24 5.19 0.23
C VAL A 37 14.77 5.42 0.56
N GLY A 38 14.38 6.66 0.90
CA GLY A 38 12.99 7.04 1.12
C GLY A 38 12.13 6.86 -0.13
N ALA A 39 12.62 7.29 -1.29
CA ALA A 39 11.97 7.09 -2.58
C ALA A 39 11.76 5.60 -2.89
N GLY A 40 12.79 4.77 -2.63
CA GLY A 40 12.71 3.32 -2.81
C GLY A 40 11.59 2.68 -1.98
N TRP A 41 11.54 3.00 -0.69
CA TRP A 41 10.47 2.51 0.20
C TRP A 41 9.08 2.99 -0.21
N TRP A 42 8.95 4.27 -0.58
CA TRP A 42 7.68 4.83 -1.04
C TRP A 42 7.18 4.13 -2.31
N LEU A 43 8.07 3.92 -3.28
CA LEU A 43 7.71 3.20 -4.51
C LEU A 43 7.38 1.74 -4.22
N GLY A 44 8.06 1.11 -3.25
CA GLY A 44 7.71 -0.22 -2.75
C GLY A 44 6.26 -0.30 -2.28
N GLY A 45 5.87 0.55 -1.32
CA GLY A 45 4.50 0.55 -0.80
C GLY A 45 3.43 0.92 -1.84
N TRP A 46 3.76 1.82 -2.77
CA TRP A 46 2.87 2.14 -3.89
C TRP A 46 2.64 0.92 -4.79
N ASN A 47 3.71 0.20 -5.17
CA ASN A 47 3.63 -0.96 -6.05
C ASN A 47 2.88 -2.13 -5.40
N ASP A 48 3.12 -2.39 -4.11
CA ASP A 48 2.39 -3.42 -3.38
C ASP A 48 0.89 -3.14 -3.39
N ARG A 49 0.47 -1.90 -3.07
CA ARG A 49 -0.95 -1.54 -3.13
C ARG A 49 -1.53 -1.62 -4.55
N ASP A 50 -0.74 -1.31 -5.57
CA ASP A 50 -1.18 -1.46 -6.96
C ASP A 50 -1.46 -2.94 -7.29
N MET A 51 -0.58 -3.85 -6.88
CA MET A 51 -0.79 -5.29 -7.03
C MET A 51 -1.99 -5.79 -6.23
N GLU A 52 -2.18 -5.33 -4.98
CA GLU A 52 -3.35 -5.64 -4.16
C GLU A 52 -4.65 -5.20 -4.85
N LEU A 53 -4.71 -3.98 -5.38
CA LEU A 53 -5.88 -3.47 -6.10
C LEU A 53 -6.15 -4.27 -7.38
N GLU A 54 -5.11 -4.71 -8.10
CA GLU A 54 -5.28 -5.59 -9.26
C GLU A 54 -5.78 -6.99 -8.86
N LEU A 55 -5.39 -7.50 -7.69
CA LEU A 55 -5.92 -8.75 -7.15
C LEU A 55 -7.38 -8.60 -6.70
N GLU A 56 -7.74 -7.50 -6.04
CA GLU A 56 -9.12 -7.17 -5.65
C GLU A 56 -10.05 -7.08 -6.88
N LYS A 57 -9.57 -6.53 -8.00
CA LYS A 57 -10.34 -6.49 -9.26
C LYS A 57 -10.54 -7.88 -9.87
N LYS A 58 -9.54 -8.76 -9.79
CA LYS A 58 -9.60 -10.12 -10.34
C LYS A 58 -10.48 -11.04 -9.49
N ASN A 59 -10.47 -10.82 -8.18
CA ASN A 59 -11.24 -11.56 -7.19
C ASN A 59 -12.21 -10.60 -6.51
N PRO A 60 -13.29 -10.18 -7.19
CA PRO A 60 -14.29 -9.33 -6.56
C PRO A 60 -14.78 -10.01 -5.27
N PRO A 61 -14.98 -9.26 -4.17
CA PRO A 61 -15.54 -9.82 -2.95
C PRO A 61 -16.82 -10.57 -3.26
N ILE A 62 -16.91 -11.82 -2.78
CA ILE A 62 -18.11 -12.65 -2.91
C ILE A 62 -19.12 -12.14 -1.87
N ASP A 63 -19.66 -10.95 -2.05
CA ASP A 63 -20.72 -10.43 -1.17
C ASP A 63 -22.09 -10.48 -1.86
N SER A 64 -22.89 -11.44 -1.35
CA SER A 64 -24.35 -11.35 -1.16
C SER A 64 -25.33 -11.64 -2.32
N ALA A 65 -25.07 -12.67 -3.15
CA ALA A 65 -26.12 -13.25 -4.01
C ALA A 65 -26.83 -14.49 -3.40
N THR A 66 -26.80 -14.65 -2.08
CA THR A 66 -27.54 -15.71 -1.35
C THR A 66 -28.28 -15.12 -0.16
N GLN A 67 -29.32 -14.32 -0.40
CA GLN A 67 -30.42 -14.19 0.56
C GLN A 67 -31.70 -13.71 -0.12
N ALA A 68 -32.43 -14.66 -0.73
CA ALA A 68 -33.89 -14.68 -0.76
C ALA A 68 -34.29 -16.12 -1.11
N ALA A 69 -34.70 -16.85 -0.07
CA ALA A 69 -35.41 -18.12 -0.16
C ALA A 69 -36.87 -17.89 -0.56
#